data_AF-A0A2G6Q7H9-F1
#
_entry.id   AF-A0A2G6Q7H9-F1
#
_cell.length_a   1.000
_cell.length_b   1.000
_cell.length_c   1.000
_cell.angle_alpha   90.00
_cell.angle_beta   90.00
_cell.angle_gamma   90.00
#
_symmetry.space_group_name_H-M   'P 1'
#
loop_
_entity.id
_entity.type
_entity.pdbx_description
1 polymer ?
#
loop_
_entity_poly.entity_id
_entity_poly.type
_entity_poly.pdbx_seq_one_letter_code
_entity_poly.pdbx_strand_id
1 'polypeptide(L)'
;MSNIKEFIPFIIPILTAVVGYIFGQKTTKVNLFYSQNEKNLKNVIEPLFLSIKVIKREESSFKKEQLLNNLFESYISENKGIHQIGSKDLIDAFLNLEGLYHDFKAEKKDEKWDRFWIELEYFYKWIEKEYWSNFYTLYREYPWYLNSLNRNIFIRISFDVIRFSKDTVNFLSSLSLGFLLFSLYDKVLEVMFDKGIMPEGSIVFSILLLAFCIALYGFTTMFGAFSPNSSQQKGYIDKLISKNTTKNKEFEKKIKIPKMYE
;
A
#
# COMPACT_ATOMS: atom_id res chain seq x y z
N MET A 1 35.22 29.61 -25.55
CA MET A 1 34.50 28.63 -24.72
C MET A 1 33.67 29.41 -23.71
N SER A 2 32.34 29.47 -23.86
CA SER A 2 31.49 30.00 -22.79
C SER A 2 31.65 29.06 -21.59
N ASN A 3 32.07 29.63 -20.47
CA ASN A 3 32.30 28.87 -19.26
C ASN A 3 30.93 28.42 -18.73
N ILE A 4 30.70 27.12 -18.59
CA ILE A 4 29.51 26.52 -17.94
C ILE A 4 29.13 27.26 -16.64
N LYS A 5 30.11 27.83 -15.93
CA LYS A 5 29.94 28.69 -14.75
C LYS A 5 28.98 29.87 -14.93
N GLU A 6 28.87 30.44 -16.14
CA GLU A 6 27.94 31.53 -16.46
C GLU A 6 26.48 31.07 -16.50
N PHE A 7 26.25 29.78 -16.79
CA PHE A 7 24.91 29.18 -16.85
C PHE A 7 24.46 28.57 -15.52
N ILE A 8 25.38 28.30 -14.59
CA ILE A 8 25.07 27.74 -13.25
C ILE A 8 23.96 28.53 -12.53
N PRO A 9 24.00 29.89 -12.48
CA PRO A 9 22.96 30.67 -11.81
C PRO A 9 21.56 30.54 -12.43
N PHE A 10 21.45 30.09 -13.68
CA PHE A 10 20.18 29.86 -14.36
C PHE A 10 19.72 28.40 -14.25
N ILE A 11 20.65 27.45 -14.31
CA ILE A 11 20.38 26.01 -14.23
C ILE A 11 19.93 25.61 -12.81
N ILE A 12 20.58 26.13 -11.77
CA ILE A 12 20.28 25.75 -10.38
C ILE A 12 18.83 26.11 -9.99
N PRO A 13 18.33 27.34 -10.23
CA PRO A 13 16.94 27.68 -9.90
C PRO A 13 15.91 26.84 -10.66
N ILE A 14 16.16 26.56 -11.95
CA ILE A 14 15.25 25.75 -12.77
C ILE A 14 15.19 24.32 -12.22
N LEU A 15 16.34 23.69 -11.96
CA LEU A 15 16.39 22.36 -11.37
C LEU A 15 15.73 22.34 -9.99
N THR A 16 15.99 23.34 -9.16
CA THR A 16 15.39 23.46 -7.81
C THR A 16 13.87 23.59 -7.89
N ALA A 17 13.34 24.38 -8.82
CA ALA A 17 11.91 24.54 -9.04
C ALA A 17 11.24 23.25 -9.53
N VAL A 18 11.88 22.53 -10.47
CA VAL A 18 11.39 21.23 -10.97
C VAL A 18 11.37 20.19 -9.85
N VAL A 19 12.46 20.09 -9.08
CA VAL A 19 12.56 19.20 -7.93
C VAL A 19 11.47 19.55 -6.90
N GLY A 20 11.37 20.83 -6.51
CA GLY A 20 10.36 21.31 -5.56
C GLY A 20 8.93 21.00 -6.02
N TYR A 21 8.64 21.16 -7.32
CA TYR A 21 7.34 20.82 -7.90
C TYR A 21 7.04 19.32 -7.85
N ILE A 22 7.99 18.47 -8.24
CA ILE A 22 7.83 17.00 -8.22
C ILE A 22 7.62 16.51 -6.79
N PHE A 23 8.43 16.97 -5.84
CA PHE A 23 8.31 16.59 -4.44
C PHE A 23 7.02 17.14 -3.81
N GLY A 24 6.62 18.37 -4.13
CA GLY A 24 5.37 18.97 -3.69
C GLY A 24 4.16 18.17 -4.17
N GLN A 25 4.04 17.93 -5.48
CA GLN A 25 2.97 17.12 -6.08
C GLN A 25 2.89 15.71 -5.47
N LYS A 26 4.05 15.04 -5.32
CA LYS A 26 4.10 13.70 -4.74
C LYS A 26 3.62 13.70 -3.30
N THR A 27 4.05 14.68 -2.50
CA THR A 27 3.64 14.83 -1.10
C THR A 27 2.14 15.08 -0.99
N THR A 28 1.58 15.96 -1.81
CA THR A 28 0.13 16.22 -1.83
C THR A 28 -0.67 14.98 -2.18
N LYS A 29 -0.28 14.24 -3.24
CA LYS A 29 -0.97 13.00 -3.64
C LYS A 29 -0.90 11.93 -2.55
N VAL A 30 0.24 11.79 -1.89
CA VAL A 30 0.43 10.84 -0.78
C VAL A 30 -0.44 11.24 0.42
N ASN A 31 -0.49 12.51 0.78
CA ASN A 31 -1.33 12.99 1.87
C ASN A 31 -2.82 12.80 1.58
N LEU A 32 -3.25 13.05 0.34
CA LEU A 32 -4.62 12.78 -0.10
C LEU A 32 -4.95 11.29 -0.01
N PHE A 33 -4.04 10.42 -0.44
CA PHE A 33 -4.20 8.96 -0.31
C PHE A 33 -4.37 8.54 1.14
N TYR A 34 -3.52 9.01 2.06
CA TYR A 34 -3.66 8.67 3.48
C TYR A 34 -4.97 9.20 4.07
N SER A 35 -5.35 10.45 3.78
CA SER A 35 -6.61 11.02 4.25
C SER A 35 -7.84 10.28 3.72
N GLN A 36 -7.80 9.83 2.46
CA GLN A 36 -8.88 9.03 1.87
C GLN A 36 -8.94 7.64 2.51
N ASN A 37 -7.81 6.97 2.73
CA ASN A 37 -7.79 5.67 3.41
C ASN A 37 -8.25 5.77 4.87
N GLU A 38 -7.88 6.83 5.59
CA GLU A 38 -8.36 7.06 6.94
C GLU A 38 -9.89 7.23 6.97
N LYS A 39 -10.44 8.05 6.06
CA LYS A 39 -11.88 8.23 5.91
C LYS A 39 -12.59 6.93 5.53
N ASN A 40 -12.07 6.19 4.55
CA ASN A 40 -12.62 4.91 4.12
C ASN A 40 -12.60 3.89 5.28
N LEU A 41 -11.48 3.77 5.98
CA LEU A 41 -11.35 2.87 7.13
C LEU A 41 -12.39 3.21 8.20
N LYS A 42 -12.42 4.46 8.65
CA LYS A 42 -13.25 4.89 9.78
C LYS A 42 -14.76 4.90 9.46
N ASN A 43 -15.13 5.33 8.25
CA ASN A 43 -16.53 5.58 7.92
C ASN A 43 -17.21 4.38 7.26
N VAL A 44 -16.45 3.47 6.63
CA VAL A 44 -17.01 2.42 5.78
C VAL A 44 -16.54 1.04 6.18
N ILE A 45 -15.24 0.78 6.16
CA ILE A 45 -14.68 -0.57 6.39
C ILE A 45 -14.80 -0.99 7.85
N GLU A 46 -14.46 -0.12 8.81
CA GLU A 46 -14.53 -0.43 10.24
C GLU A 46 -15.96 -0.69 10.70
N PRO A 47 -16.95 0.16 10.42
CA PRO A 47 -18.32 -0.13 10.84
C PRO A 47 -18.88 -1.38 10.16
N LEU A 48 -18.49 -1.67 8.91
CA LEU A 48 -18.92 -2.87 8.19
C LEU A 48 -18.33 -4.14 8.82
N PHE A 49 -17.03 -4.13 9.10
CA PHE A 49 -16.32 -5.20 9.78
C PHE A 49 -16.93 -5.49 11.15
N LEU A 50 -17.13 -4.45 11.96
CA LEU A 50 -17.68 -4.58 13.31
C LEU A 50 -19.14 -5.03 13.29
N SER A 51 -19.98 -4.49 12.41
CA SER A 51 -21.38 -4.91 12.30
C SER A 51 -21.52 -6.38 11.91
N ILE A 52 -20.77 -6.87 10.92
CA ILE A 52 -20.78 -8.29 10.55
C ILE A 52 -20.27 -9.16 11.72
N LYS A 53 -19.24 -8.70 12.43
CA LYS A 53 -18.73 -9.39 13.62
C LYS A 53 -19.78 -9.49 14.73
N VAL A 54 -20.59 -8.46 14.93
CA VAL A 54 -21.72 -8.47 15.88
C VAL A 54 -22.80 -9.44 15.43
N ILE A 55 -23.22 -9.39 14.15
CA ILE A 55 -24.21 -10.31 13.57
C ILE A 55 -23.80 -11.78 13.76
N LYS A 56 -22.54 -12.10 13.51
CA LYS A 56 -22.01 -13.47 13.67
C LYS A 56 -22.00 -13.97 15.11
N ARG A 57 -21.89 -13.06 16.09
CA ARG A 57 -21.82 -13.38 17.52
C ARG A 57 -23.19 -13.46 18.19
N GLU A 58 -24.18 -12.78 17.63
CA GLU A 58 -25.54 -12.86 18.13
C GLU A 58 -26.03 -14.31 18.11
N GLU A 59 -26.80 -14.74 19.10
CA GLU A 59 -27.31 -16.11 19.16
C GLU A 59 -28.76 -16.14 18.68
N SER A 60 -29.54 -15.11 19.02
CA SER A 60 -30.95 -14.99 18.66
C SER A 60 -31.12 -14.80 17.15
N SER A 61 -31.85 -15.71 16.51
CA SER A 61 -32.18 -15.61 15.08
C SER A 61 -33.00 -14.35 14.76
N PHE A 62 -33.89 -13.93 15.67
CA PHE A 62 -34.65 -12.69 15.54
C PHE A 62 -33.74 -11.46 15.51
N LYS A 63 -32.85 -11.34 16.50
CA LYS A 63 -31.92 -10.21 16.58
C LYS A 63 -30.92 -10.22 15.41
N LYS A 64 -30.46 -11.39 14.98
CA LYS A 64 -29.62 -11.52 13.77
C LYS A 64 -30.29 -10.94 12.55
N GLU A 65 -31.54 -11.32 12.30
CA GLU A 65 -32.29 -10.81 11.16
C GLU A 65 -32.46 -9.29 11.23
N GLN A 66 -32.76 -8.76 12.42
CA GLN A 66 -32.85 -7.32 12.63
C GLN A 66 -31.52 -6.61 12.35
N LEU A 67 -30.40 -7.15 12.84
CA LEU A 67 -29.07 -6.61 12.60
C LEU A 67 -28.66 -6.67 11.12
N LEU A 68 -29.05 -7.73 10.41
CA LEU A 68 -28.83 -7.86 8.97
C LEU A 68 -29.63 -6.82 8.18
N ASN A 69 -30.91 -6.60 8.53
CA ASN A 69 -31.72 -5.55 7.92
C ASN A 69 -31.06 -4.18 8.12
N ASN A 70 -30.69 -3.87 9.36
CA ASN A 70 -30.04 -2.61 9.71
C ASN A 70 -28.71 -2.44 8.96
N LEU A 71 -27.94 -3.51 8.77
CA LEU A 71 -26.69 -3.48 8.02
C LEU A 71 -26.96 -3.02 6.58
N PHE A 72 -27.81 -3.74 5.85
CA PHE A 72 -28.06 -3.45 4.43
C PHE A 72 -28.74 -2.10 4.22
N GLU A 73 -29.75 -1.78 5.03
CA GLU A 73 -30.44 -0.49 4.97
C GLU A 73 -29.49 0.68 5.20
N SER A 74 -28.61 0.58 6.20
CA SER A 74 -27.70 1.67 6.51
C SER A 74 -26.60 1.87 5.47
N TYR A 75 -26.26 0.85 4.69
CA TYR A 75 -25.22 0.96 3.66
C TYR A 75 -25.78 1.31 2.27
N ILE A 76 -26.99 0.86 1.95
CA ILE A 76 -27.63 1.08 0.64
C ILE A 76 -28.53 2.32 0.67
N SER A 77 -29.42 2.44 1.66
CA SER A 77 -30.41 3.54 1.72
C SER A 77 -29.81 4.83 2.27
N GLU A 78 -29.00 4.74 3.32
CA GLU A 78 -28.36 5.92 3.94
C GLU A 78 -27.06 6.35 3.23
N ASN A 79 -26.67 5.65 2.14
CA ASN A 79 -25.47 5.91 1.35
C ASN A 79 -24.22 6.17 2.19
N LYS A 80 -23.87 5.22 3.08
CA LYS A 80 -22.65 5.26 3.91
C LYS A 80 -21.34 5.16 3.11
N GLY A 81 -21.36 5.50 1.83
CA GLY A 81 -20.14 5.62 1.04
C GLY A 81 -19.55 4.28 0.66
N ILE A 82 -20.35 3.27 0.31
CA ILE A 82 -19.83 2.01 -0.29
C ILE A 82 -18.88 2.31 -1.46
N HIS A 83 -19.15 3.37 -2.24
CA HIS A 83 -18.29 3.86 -3.33
C HIS A 83 -16.87 4.29 -2.88
N GLN A 84 -16.66 4.50 -1.57
CA GLN A 84 -15.36 4.85 -1.00
C GLN A 84 -14.49 3.61 -0.77
N ILE A 85 -15.05 2.40 -0.85
CA ILE A 85 -14.28 1.15 -0.83
C ILE A 85 -13.44 1.11 -2.11
N GLY A 86 -12.11 1.16 -1.96
CA GLY A 86 -11.17 1.18 -3.09
C GLY A 86 -11.09 -0.13 -3.89
N SER A 87 -11.87 -1.14 -3.53
CA SER A 87 -11.91 -2.46 -4.18
C SER A 87 -13.29 -2.70 -4.78
N LYS A 88 -13.34 -2.73 -6.12
CA LYS A 88 -14.55 -3.06 -6.88
C LYS A 88 -15.10 -4.44 -6.47
N ASP A 89 -14.22 -5.42 -6.31
CA ASP A 89 -14.61 -6.79 -5.96
C ASP A 89 -15.32 -6.86 -4.60
N LEU A 90 -14.92 -6.02 -3.64
CA LEU A 90 -15.60 -5.92 -2.33
C LEU A 90 -16.98 -5.27 -2.46
N ILE A 91 -17.12 -4.26 -3.32
CA ILE A 91 -18.42 -3.62 -3.59
C ILE A 91 -19.36 -4.64 -4.24
N ASP A 92 -18.91 -5.31 -5.29
CA ASP A 92 -19.70 -6.31 -6.01
C ASP A 92 -20.09 -7.48 -5.08
N ALA A 93 -19.17 -7.92 -4.22
CA ALA A 93 -19.45 -8.94 -3.21
C ALA A 93 -20.50 -8.49 -2.18
N PHE A 94 -20.46 -7.23 -1.74
CA PHE A 94 -21.47 -6.68 -0.82
C PHE A 94 -22.86 -6.61 -1.47
N LEU A 95 -22.94 -6.15 -2.71
CA LEU A 95 -24.22 -6.08 -3.44
C LEU A 95 -24.77 -7.48 -3.72
N ASN A 96 -23.92 -8.44 -4.07
CA ASN A 96 -24.34 -9.84 -4.24
C ASN A 96 -24.82 -10.45 -2.91
N LEU A 97 -24.17 -10.12 -1.79
CA LEU A 97 -24.58 -10.55 -0.46
C LEU A 97 -26.00 -10.05 -0.11
N GLU A 98 -26.30 -8.79 -0.45
CA GLU A 98 -27.62 -8.21 -0.26
C GLU A 98 -28.68 -8.89 -1.14
N GLY A 99 -28.37 -9.13 -2.41
CA GLY A 99 -29.24 -9.88 -3.32
C GLY A 99 -29.57 -11.29 -2.78
N LEU A 100 -28.57 -12.02 -2.28
CA LEU A 100 -28.77 -13.34 -1.65
C LEU A 100 -29.65 -13.25 -0.40
N TYR A 101 -29.50 -12.19 0.40
CA TYR A 101 -30.33 -11.98 1.58
C TYR A 101 -31.78 -11.65 1.22
N HIS A 102 -32.00 -10.83 0.21
CA HIS A 102 -33.33 -10.51 -0.30
C HIS A 102 -34.02 -11.74 -0.91
N ASP A 103 -33.29 -12.53 -1.70
CA ASP A 103 -33.74 -13.81 -2.26
C ASP A 103 -34.14 -14.81 -1.17
N PHE A 104 -33.39 -14.84 -0.07
CA PHE A 104 -33.73 -15.61 1.10
C PHE A 104 -35.02 -15.10 1.76
N LYS A 105 -35.16 -13.78 1.98
CA LYS A 105 -36.37 -13.20 2.60
C LYS A 105 -37.65 -13.50 1.82
N ALA A 106 -37.57 -13.53 0.50
CA ALA A 106 -38.71 -13.81 -0.37
C ALA A 106 -39.17 -15.27 -0.31
N GLU A 107 -38.25 -16.23 -0.34
CA GLU A 107 -38.59 -17.66 -0.45
C GLU A 107 -38.51 -18.43 0.87
N LYS A 108 -37.75 -17.93 1.85
CA LYS A 108 -37.48 -18.56 3.16
C LYS A 108 -37.03 -20.01 3.09
N LYS A 109 -36.23 -20.35 2.07
CA LYS A 109 -35.65 -21.70 1.90
C LYS A 109 -34.31 -21.82 2.63
N ASP A 110 -34.11 -22.95 3.30
CA ASP A 110 -32.87 -23.26 4.04
C ASP A 110 -31.63 -23.23 3.13
N GLU A 111 -31.71 -23.78 1.91
CA GLU A 111 -30.58 -23.76 0.96
C GLU A 111 -30.10 -22.34 0.62
N LYS A 112 -31.02 -21.38 0.55
CA LYS A 112 -30.68 -19.96 0.30
C LYS A 112 -30.07 -19.31 1.53
N TRP A 113 -30.54 -19.71 2.72
CA TRP A 113 -29.97 -19.26 3.99
C TRP A 113 -28.53 -19.74 4.16
N ASP A 114 -28.29 -21.03 3.89
CA ASP A 114 -26.96 -21.63 3.94
C ASP A 114 -26.00 -20.92 2.97
N ARG A 115 -26.45 -20.72 1.73
CA ARG A 115 -25.69 -20.01 0.71
C ARG A 115 -25.35 -18.58 1.12
N PHE A 116 -26.31 -17.86 1.70
CA PHE A 116 -26.09 -16.51 2.23
C PHE A 116 -25.00 -16.50 3.31
N TRP A 117 -25.07 -17.40 4.30
CA TRP A 117 -24.08 -17.45 5.39
C TRP A 117 -22.68 -17.84 4.92
N ILE A 118 -22.58 -18.74 3.94
CA ILE A 118 -21.30 -19.10 3.33
C ILE A 118 -20.66 -17.88 2.66
N GLU A 119 -21.42 -17.15 1.84
CA GLU A 119 -20.91 -15.94 1.18
C GLU A 119 -20.66 -14.79 2.19
N LEU A 120 -21.45 -14.68 3.25
CA LEU A 120 -21.19 -13.74 4.36
C LEU A 120 -19.87 -14.04 5.05
N GLU A 121 -19.52 -15.31 5.24
CA GLU A 121 -18.24 -15.70 5.84
C GLU A 121 -17.05 -15.34 4.94
N TYR A 122 -17.17 -15.59 3.64
CA TYR A 122 -16.16 -15.18 2.67
C TYR A 122 -16.00 -13.67 2.64
N PHE A 123 -17.11 -12.95 2.59
CA PHE A 123 -17.12 -11.49 2.62
C PHE A 123 -16.51 -10.93 3.91
N TYR A 124 -16.86 -11.49 5.07
CA TYR A 124 -16.29 -11.12 6.36
C TYR A 124 -14.77 -11.23 6.36
N LYS A 125 -14.21 -12.33 5.82
CA LYS A 125 -12.76 -12.50 5.72
C LYS A 125 -12.10 -11.50 4.78
N TRP A 126 -12.75 -11.17 3.66
CA TRP A 126 -12.23 -10.17 2.73
C TRP A 126 -12.24 -8.77 3.36
N ILE A 127 -13.32 -8.40 4.04
CA ILE A 127 -13.41 -7.14 4.79
C ILE A 127 -12.41 -7.10 5.96
N GLU A 128 -12.23 -8.19 6.70
CA GLU A 128 -11.22 -8.28 7.75
C GLU A 128 -9.81 -8.04 7.19
N LYS A 129 -9.49 -8.66 6.05
CA LYS A 129 -8.21 -8.44 5.37
C LYS A 129 -8.04 -6.97 4.96
N GLU A 130 -9.09 -6.37 4.40
CA GLU A 130 -9.08 -4.98 3.96
C GLU A 130 -8.95 -4.00 5.16
N TYR A 131 -9.65 -4.26 6.25
CA TYR A 131 -9.54 -3.51 7.52
C TYR A 131 -8.11 -3.50 8.02
N TRP A 132 -7.50 -4.68 8.17
CA TRP A 132 -6.13 -4.79 8.66
C TRP A 132 -5.14 -4.18 7.67
N SER A 133 -5.34 -4.35 6.37
CA SER A 133 -4.50 -3.75 5.33
C SER A 133 -4.47 -2.22 5.44
N ASN A 134 -5.65 -1.60 5.54
CA ASN A 134 -5.78 -0.15 5.72
C ASN A 134 -5.18 0.32 7.05
N PHE A 135 -5.45 -0.41 8.14
CA PHE A 135 -4.88 -0.12 9.46
C PHE A 135 -3.34 -0.14 9.41
N TYR A 136 -2.73 -1.21 8.90
CA TYR A 136 -1.26 -1.29 8.80
C TYR A 136 -0.68 -0.25 7.85
N THR A 137 -1.42 0.17 6.82
CA THR A 137 -0.97 1.22 5.91
C THR A 137 -0.93 2.57 6.61
N LEU A 138 -2.00 2.93 7.34
CA LEU A 138 -2.08 4.19 8.09
C LEU A 138 -1.07 4.24 9.24
N TYR A 139 -0.91 3.14 9.96
CA TYR A 139 -0.03 3.06 11.12
C TYR A 139 1.35 2.47 10.82
N ARG A 140 1.76 2.42 9.54
CA ARG A 140 3.05 1.85 9.14
C ARG A 140 4.24 2.52 9.84
N GLU A 141 4.19 3.84 10.00
CA GLU A 141 5.27 4.59 10.64
C GLU A 141 5.11 4.66 12.17
N TYR A 142 3.98 4.21 12.72
CA TYR A 142 3.69 4.32 14.15
C TYR A 142 4.73 3.63 15.06
N PRO A 143 5.18 2.38 14.80
CA PRO A 143 6.23 1.77 15.61
C PRO A 143 7.56 2.51 15.53
N TRP A 144 7.86 3.11 14.37
CA TRP A 144 9.04 3.94 14.20
C TRP A 144 8.95 5.21 15.06
N TYR A 145 7.81 5.92 15.02
CA TYR A 145 7.57 7.07 15.89
C TYR A 145 7.67 6.71 17.37
N LEU A 146 7.05 5.60 17.79
CA LEU A 146 7.07 5.14 19.18
C LEU A 146 8.50 4.79 19.63
N ASN A 147 9.25 4.02 18.82
CA ASN A 147 10.63 3.66 19.12
C ASN A 147 11.58 4.87 19.01
N SER A 148 11.26 5.86 18.19
CA SER A 148 12.04 7.10 18.05
C SER A 148 11.81 8.06 19.22
N LEU A 149 10.60 8.13 19.79
CA LEU A 149 10.27 8.98 20.93
C LEU A 149 10.89 8.45 22.23
N ASN A 150 10.97 7.13 22.38
CA ASN A 150 11.51 6.48 23.57
C ASN A 150 13.06 6.37 23.57
N ARG A 151 13.74 6.90 22.56
CA ARG A 151 15.21 6.82 22.42
C ARG A 151 15.86 8.18 22.64
N ASN A 152 17.13 8.15 23.03
CA ASN A 152 17.97 9.34 23.13
C ASN A 152 18.00 10.09 21.79
N ILE A 153 17.94 11.43 21.84
CA ILE A 153 17.93 12.32 20.68
C ILE A 153 19.06 12.02 19.68
N PHE A 154 20.24 11.64 20.15
CA PHE A 154 21.38 11.27 19.30
C PHE A 154 21.12 10.00 18.48
N ILE A 155 20.42 9.02 19.05
CA ILE A 155 20.06 7.78 18.35
C ILE A 155 18.99 8.07 17.29
N ARG A 156 18.03 8.94 17.62
CA ARG A 156 17.00 9.41 16.66
C ARG A 156 17.64 10.09 15.46
N ILE A 157 18.50 11.08 15.70
CA ILE A 157 19.22 11.79 14.63
C ILE A 157 20.03 10.80 13.79
N SER A 158 20.71 9.84 14.42
CA SER A 158 21.49 8.82 13.70
C SER A 158 20.62 7.98 12.76
N PHE A 159 19.42 7.56 13.19
CA PHE A 159 18.50 6.81 12.32
C PHE A 159 17.92 7.67 11.20
N ASP A 160 17.59 8.94 11.46
CA ASP A 160 17.14 9.89 10.44
C ASP A 160 18.22 10.11 9.38
N VAL A 161 19.48 10.25 9.80
CA VAL A 161 20.64 10.36 8.91
C VAL A 161 20.84 9.09 8.08
N ILE A 162 20.70 7.90 8.67
CA ILE A 162 20.78 6.63 7.91
C ILE A 162 19.66 6.53 6.86
N ARG A 163 18.43 6.93 7.23
CA ARG A 163 17.28 6.95 6.30
C ARG A 163 17.53 7.91 5.14
N PHE A 164 17.94 9.14 5.45
CA PHE A 164 18.29 10.14 4.44
C PHE A 164 19.45 9.71 3.55
N SER A 165 20.47 9.07 4.14
CA SER A 165 21.62 8.54 3.41
C SER A 165 21.18 7.46 2.41
N LYS A 166 20.26 6.57 2.80
CA LYS A 166 19.73 5.54 1.90
C LYS A 166 19.00 6.14 0.70
N ASP A 167 18.16 7.14 0.91
CA ASP A 167 17.46 7.83 -0.18
C ASP A 167 18.43 8.60 -1.09
N THR A 168 19.47 9.21 -0.51
CA THR A 168 20.55 9.90 -1.25
C THR A 168 21.34 8.92 -2.11
N VAL A 169 21.72 7.76 -1.56
CA VAL A 169 22.45 6.73 -2.29
C VAL A 169 21.61 6.12 -3.41
N ASN A 170 20.30 5.91 -3.20
CA ASN A 170 19.39 5.49 -4.26
C ASN A 170 19.35 6.49 -5.42
N PHE A 171 19.27 7.78 -5.10
CA PHE A 171 19.27 8.85 -6.10
C PHE A 171 20.61 8.90 -6.86
N LEU A 172 21.74 8.87 -6.15
CA LEU A 172 23.08 8.86 -6.75
C LEU A 172 23.30 7.63 -7.65
N SER A 173 22.84 6.46 -7.22
CA SER A 173 22.92 5.22 -8.02
C SER A 173 22.12 5.35 -9.31
N SER A 174 20.93 5.94 -9.25
CA SER A 174 20.09 6.19 -10.43
C SER A 174 20.74 7.19 -11.39
N LEU A 175 21.34 8.26 -10.86
CA LEU A 175 22.06 9.27 -11.65
C LEU A 175 23.31 8.67 -12.30
N SER A 176 24.07 7.86 -11.56
CA SER A 176 25.25 7.15 -12.08
C SER A 176 24.88 6.18 -13.19
N LEU A 177 23.77 5.44 -13.06
CA LEU A 177 23.27 4.58 -14.13
C LEU A 177 22.89 5.40 -15.38
N GLY A 178 22.21 6.54 -15.21
CA GLY A 178 21.92 7.46 -16.30
C GLY A 178 23.18 7.97 -16.99
N PHE A 179 24.22 8.31 -16.22
CA PHE A 179 25.50 8.77 -16.75
C PHE A 179 26.26 7.67 -17.53
N LEU A 180 26.21 6.43 -17.06
CA LEU A 180 26.74 5.27 -17.80
C LEU A 180 26.04 5.11 -19.16
N LEU A 181 24.69 5.12 -19.17
CA LEU A 181 23.91 5.01 -20.40
C LEU A 181 24.22 6.14 -21.38
N PHE A 182 24.35 7.36 -20.89
CA PHE A 182 24.72 8.51 -21.70
C PHE A 182 26.14 8.38 -22.27
N SER A 183 27.11 7.91 -21.47
CA SER A 183 28.49 7.68 -21.91
C SER A 183 28.59 6.58 -22.97
N LEU A 184 27.80 5.51 -22.83
CA LEU A 184 27.69 4.45 -23.83
C LEU A 184 27.08 4.97 -25.13
N TYR A 185 26.01 5.77 -25.03
CA TYR A 185 25.36 6.38 -26.18
C TYR A 185 26.31 7.32 -26.93
N ASP A 186 27.08 8.15 -26.22
CA ASP A 186 28.08 9.05 -26.83
C ASP A 186 29.16 8.25 -27.58
N LYS A 187 29.62 7.13 -27.01
CA LYS A 187 30.59 6.25 -27.70
C LYS A 187 30.02 5.62 -28.97
N VAL A 188 28.73 5.25 -28.97
CA VAL A 188 28.05 4.76 -30.18
C VAL A 188 27.96 5.86 -31.24
N LEU A 189 27.69 7.10 -30.85
CA LEU A 189 27.67 8.25 -31.76
C LEU A 189 29.06 8.57 -32.32
N GLU A 190 30.10 8.49 -31.50
CA GLU A 190 31.49 8.64 -31.95
C GLU A 190 31.83 7.59 -33.02
N VAL A 191 31.49 6.32 -32.79
CA VAL A 191 31.75 5.23 -33.76
C VAL A 191 30.94 5.39 -35.06
N MET A 192 29.70 5.85 -34.99
CA MET A 192 28.79 5.93 -36.15
C MET A 192 28.93 7.24 -36.94
N PHE A 193 29.29 8.34 -36.29
CA PHE A 193 29.21 9.69 -36.84
C PHE A 193 30.45 10.57 -36.59
N ASP A 194 31.51 10.04 -35.97
CA ASP A 194 32.75 10.77 -35.60
C ASP A 194 32.49 12.03 -34.75
N LYS A 195 31.39 12.03 -33.99
CA LYS A 195 30.93 13.16 -33.16
C LYS A 195 30.80 12.74 -31.69
N GLY A 196 31.93 12.36 -31.09
CA GLY A 196 32.01 12.19 -29.64
C GLY A 196 32.05 13.54 -28.92
N ILE A 197 31.26 13.69 -27.86
CA ILE A 197 31.23 14.90 -27.03
C ILE A 197 31.98 14.68 -25.71
N MET A 198 32.01 13.43 -25.21
CA MET A 198 32.66 13.09 -23.94
C MET A 198 34.17 12.94 -24.06
N PRO A 199 34.91 13.24 -22.97
CA PRO A 199 36.33 12.90 -22.87
C PRO A 199 36.57 11.38 -22.92
N GLU A 200 37.73 10.99 -23.44
CA GLU A 200 38.23 9.61 -23.34
C GLU A 200 38.31 9.17 -21.86
N GLY A 201 37.82 7.96 -21.57
CA GLY A 201 37.75 7.43 -20.20
C GLY A 201 36.44 7.71 -19.44
N SER A 202 35.50 8.43 -20.04
CA SER A 202 34.15 8.66 -19.48
C SER A 202 33.43 7.36 -19.09
N ILE A 203 33.53 6.32 -19.94
CA ILE A 203 32.96 4.99 -19.66
C ILE A 203 33.61 4.37 -18.42
N VAL A 204 34.94 4.36 -18.34
CA VAL A 204 35.66 3.77 -17.20
C VAL A 204 35.29 4.50 -15.90
N PHE A 205 35.25 5.83 -15.94
CA PHE A 205 34.80 6.65 -14.82
C PHE A 205 33.35 6.34 -14.41
N SER A 206 32.43 6.22 -15.38
CA SER A 206 31.03 5.92 -15.11
C SER A 206 30.82 4.54 -14.46
N ILE A 207 31.61 3.53 -14.86
CA ILE A 207 31.59 2.19 -14.27
C ILE A 207 32.12 2.23 -12.82
N LEU A 208 33.23 2.93 -12.58
CA LEU A 208 33.79 3.09 -11.24
C LEU A 208 32.83 3.84 -10.31
N LEU A 209 32.19 4.89 -10.81
CA LEU A 209 31.16 5.64 -10.07
C LEU A 209 29.98 4.74 -9.71
N LEU A 210 29.51 3.91 -10.65
CA LEU A 210 28.40 2.99 -10.41
C LEU A 210 28.77 1.92 -9.38
N ALA A 211 29.96 1.34 -9.50
CA ALA A 211 30.48 0.37 -8.53
C ALA A 211 30.56 0.97 -7.12
N PHE A 212 31.04 2.22 -7.00
CA PHE A 212 31.07 2.94 -5.74
C PHE A 212 29.66 3.18 -5.17
N CYS A 213 28.70 3.60 -6.00
CA CYS A 213 27.30 3.78 -5.58
C CYS A 213 26.67 2.45 -5.10
N ILE A 214 26.93 1.34 -5.79
CA ILE A 214 26.47 0.00 -5.39
C ILE A 214 27.07 -0.40 -4.03
N ALA A 215 28.37 -0.14 -3.81
CA ALA A 215 29.02 -0.40 -2.54
C ALA A 215 28.41 0.42 -1.40
N LEU A 216 28.17 1.72 -1.61
CA LEU A 216 27.46 2.58 -0.66
C LEU A 216 26.04 2.10 -0.40
N TYR A 217 25.36 1.58 -1.41
CA TYR A 217 24.01 1.05 -1.27
C TYR A 217 24.00 -0.20 -0.38
N GLY A 218 24.95 -1.11 -0.58
CA GLY A 218 25.15 -2.27 0.28
C GLY A 218 25.41 -1.86 1.73
N PHE A 219 26.30 -0.89 1.94
CA PHE A 219 26.62 -0.36 3.27
C PHE A 219 25.40 0.24 3.97
N THR A 220 24.71 1.19 3.34
CA THR A 220 23.51 1.83 3.91
C THR A 220 22.38 0.84 4.16
N THR A 221 22.25 -0.20 3.35
CA THR A 221 21.24 -1.25 3.53
C THR A 221 21.56 -2.14 4.73
N MET A 222 22.83 -2.49 4.97
CA MET A 222 23.24 -3.21 6.17
C MET A 222 22.91 -2.44 7.45
N PHE A 223 23.22 -1.14 7.50
CA PHE A 223 22.85 -0.29 8.65
C PHE A 223 21.34 -0.11 8.77
N GLY A 224 20.63 -0.02 7.64
CA GLY A 224 19.17 0.06 7.61
C GLY A 224 18.46 -1.21 8.09
N ALA A 225 19.08 -2.40 7.99
CA ALA A 225 18.50 -3.65 8.45
C ALA A 225 18.33 -3.70 9.99
N PHE A 226 19.16 -2.94 10.72
CA PHE A 226 19.04 -2.75 12.17
C PHE A 226 17.94 -1.74 12.56
N SER A 227 17.27 -1.10 11.60
CA SER A 227 16.13 -0.22 11.84
C SER A 227 14.87 -1.04 12.16
N PRO A 228 14.02 -0.59 13.11
CA PRO A 228 12.81 -1.30 13.56
C PRO A 228 11.76 -1.61 12.46
N ASN A 229 11.85 -0.99 11.28
CA ASN A 229 10.88 -1.16 10.18
C ASN A 229 10.95 -2.53 9.47
N SER A 230 11.99 -3.35 9.69
CA SER A 230 12.17 -4.64 9.00
C SER A 230 11.18 -5.73 9.42
N SER A 231 10.58 -5.63 10.62
CA SER A 231 9.64 -6.62 11.15
C SER A 231 8.25 -6.58 10.49
N GLN A 232 7.76 -5.40 10.10
CA GLN A 232 6.46 -5.25 9.45
C GLN A 232 6.46 -5.65 7.96
N GLN A 233 7.62 -5.56 7.29
CA GLN A 233 7.78 -5.93 5.88
C GLN A 233 7.56 -7.44 5.65
N LYS A 234 7.95 -8.29 6.61
CA LYS A 234 7.65 -9.74 6.59
C LYS A 234 6.14 -10.01 6.56
N GLY A 235 5.37 -9.30 7.39
CA GLY A 235 3.92 -9.45 7.42
C GLY A 235 3.20 -9.05 6.13
N TYR A 236 3.78 -8.16 5.30
CA TYR A 236 3.24 -7.82 3.98
C TYR A 236 3.55 -8.89 2.93
N ILE A 237 4.75 -9.46 2.95
CA ILE A 237 5.16 -10.55 2.05
C ILE A 237 4.37 -11.83 2.36
N ASP A 238 4.21 -12.18 3.63
CA ASP A 238 3.37 -13.33 4.05
C ASP A 238 1.89 -13.16 3.64
N LYS A 239 1.41 -11.91 3.54
CA LYS A 239 0.06 -11.55 3.06
C LYS A 239 -0.10 -11.58 1.54
N LEU A 240 0.97 -11.39 0.78
CA LEU A 240 0.97 -11.60 -0.67
C LEU A 240 0.97 -13.08 -1.01
N ILE A 241 1.61 -13.90 -0.17
CA ILE A 241 1.66 -15.36 -0.33
C ILE A 241 0.30 -16.01 0.03
N SER A 242 -0.45 -15.45 0.97
CA SER A 242 -1.80 -15.95 1.33
C SER A 242 -2.92 -15.57 0.36
N LYS A 243 -2.60 -14.95 -0.79
CA LYS A 243 -3.58 -14.36 -1.72
C LYS A 243 -4.45 -15.40 -2.48
N ASN A 244 -4.21 -16.70 -2.31
CA ASN A 244 -5.04 -17.75 -2.90
C ASN A 244 -5.89 -18.48 -1.86
N THR A 245 -6.88 -17.80 -1.27
CA THR A 245 -8.05 -18.50 -0.72
C THR A 245 -9.08 -18.68 -1.82
N THR A 246 -8.78 -19.59 -2.75
CA THR A 246 -9.78 -20.24 -3.60
C THR A 246 -10.87 -20.86 -2.71
N LYS A 247 -12.14 -20.80 -3.14
CA LYS A 247 -13.27 -21.40 -2.44
C LYS A 247 -12.94 -22.85 -2.06
N ASN A 248 -12.71 -23.07 -0.77
CA ASN A 248 -12.25 -24.34 -0.23
C ASN A 248 -13.44 -25.06 0.41
N LYS A 249 -13.85 -26.17 -0.18
CA LYS A 249 -14.95 -27.01 0.33
C LYS A 249 -14.73 -27.50 1.75
N GLU A 250 -13.48 -27.65 2.20
CA GLU A 250 -13.17 -27.98 3.60
C GLU A 250 -13.37 -26.80 4.55
N PHE A 251 -13.21 -25.57 4.05
CA PHE A 251 -13.49 -24.37 4.83
C PHE A 251 -14.99 -24.19 5.02
N GLU A 252 -15.77 -24.36 3.94
CA GLU A 252 -17.24 -24.25 3.98
C GLU A 252 -17.87 -25.21 5.00
N LYS A 253 -17.36 -26.45 5.07
CA LYS A 253 -17.81 -27.46 6.07
C LYS A 253 -17.58 -27.05 7.53
N LYS A 254 -16.68 -26.09 7.80
CA LYS A 254 -16.38 -25.62 9.17
C LYS A 254 -17.22 -24.41 9.57
N ILE A 255 -17.99 -23.83 8.64
CA ILE A 255 -18.85 -22.69 8.91
C ILE A 255 -20.05 -23.15 9.73
N LYS A 256 -20.23 -22.58 10.92
CA LYS A 256 -21.42 -22.81 11.73
C LYS A 256 -22.56 -21.97 11.18
N ILE A 257 -23.51 -22.61 10.50
CA ILE A 257 -24.69 -21.93 9.98
C ILE A 257 -25.73 -21.87 11.10
N PRO A 258 -26.23 -20.67 11.45
CA PRO A 258 -27.27 -20.56 12.47
C PRO A 258 -28.59 -21.12 11.95
N LYS A 259 -29.22 -21.97 12.76
CA LYS A 259 -30.55 -22.50 12.46
C LYS A 259 -31.57 -21.36 12.33
N MET A 260 -32.49 -21.49 11.37
CA MET A 260 -33.66 -20.62 11.30
C MET A 260 -34.54 -20.83 12.55
N TYR A 261 -35.44 -19.88 12.82
CA TYR A 261 -36.42 -19.94 13.91
C TYR A 261 -36.96 -21.37 14.12
N GLU A 262 -36.74 -21.93 15.33
CA GLU A 262 -37.54 -23.04 15.87
C GLU A 262 -38.79 -22.46 16.55
#